data_AF-A0A9E5LRU3-F1
#
_entry.id   AF-A0A9E5LRU3-F1
#
_cell.length_a   1.000
_cell.length_b   1.000
_cell.length_c   1.000
_cell.angle_alpha   90.00
_cell.angle_beta   90.00
_cell.angle_gamma   90.00
#
_symmetry.space_group_name_H-M   'P 1'
#
loop_
_entity.id
_entity.type
_entity.pdbx_description
1 polymer ?
#
loop_
_entity_poly.entity_id
_entity_poly.type
_entity_poly.pdbx_seq_one_letter_code
_entity_poly.pdbx_strand_id
1 'polypeptide(L)' 'MRMTRLLIIVLASLSLLACSDYQRARSAYEGGNYPKAFELFKKMSEAGDIRAEYDLSLMYLQGIGTKQDLN' A
#
# COMPACT_ATOMS: atom_id res chain seq x y z
N MET A 1 27.69 16.09 14.73
CA MET A 1 27.78 15.29 13.48
C MET A 1 27.72 13.76 13.68
N ARG A 2 27.40 13.24 14.88
CA ARG A 2 27.29 11.77 15.13
C ARG A 2 25.86 11.21 14.98
N MET A 3 24.81 11.99 15.27
CA MET A 3 23.40 11.56 15.15
C MET A 3 22.86 11.56 13.71
N THR A 4 23.33 12.47 12.85
CA THR A 4 22.81 12.58 11.48
C THR A 4 23.11 11.34 10.63
N ARG A 5 24.19 10.60 10.92
CA ARG A 5 24.51 9.34 10.24
C ARG A 5 23.56 8.20 10.62
N LEU A 6 23.06 8.16 11.86
CA LEU A 6 22.06 7.17 12.29
C LEU A 6 20.69 7.46 11.67
N LEU A 7 20.33 8.74 11.51
CA LEU A 7 19.06 9.15 10.91
C LEU A 7 18.93 8.70 9.45
N ILE A 8 20.02 8.79 8.67
CA ILE A 8 20.06 8.35 7.27
C ILE A 8 19.89 6.83 7.14
N ILE A 9 20.46 6.04 8.06
CA ILE A 9 20.33 4.58 8.07
C ILE A 9 18.89 4.16 8.38
N VAL A 10 18.23 4.85 9.32
CA VAL A 10 16.83 4.59 9.67
C VAL A 10 15.89 4.93 8.50
N LEU A 11 16.11 6.06 7.82
CA LEU A 11 15.35 6.44 6.62
C LEU A 11 15.57 5.47 5.45
N ALA A 12 16.80 4.97 5.28
CA ALA A 12 17.11 3.97 4.25
C ALA A 12 16.56 2.58 4.56
N SER A 13 16.37 2.22 5.83
CA SER A 13 15.68 0.97 6.21
C SER A 13 14.16 1.07 6.04
N LEU A 14 13.60 2.28 6.12
CA LEU A 14 12.17 2.52 5.97
C LEU A 14 11.70 2.34 4.53
N SER A 15 12.57 2.60 3.54
CA SER A 15 12.28 2.38 2.12
C SER A 15 12.33 0.91 1.68
N LEU A 16 12.97 0.01 2.45
CA LEU A 16 13.01 -1.42 2.12
C LEU A 16 11.70 -2.17 2.43
N LEU A 17 10.87 -1.65 3.34
CA LEU A 17 9.63 -2.32 3.75
C LEU A 17 8.48 -2.17 2.74
N ALA A 18 8.50 -1.10 1.93
CA ALA A 18 7.42 -0.77 0.99
C ALA A 18 7.21 -1.82 -0.12
N CYS A 19 8.25 -2.57 -0.50
CA CYS A 19 8.14 -3.60 -1.53
C CYS A 19 7.38 -4.84 -1.06
N SER A 20 7.52 -5.21 0.22
CA SER A 20 6.89 -6.40 0.80
C SER A 20 5.37 -6.25 0.90
N ASP A 21 4.88 -5.10 1.33
CA ASP A 21 3.45 -4.91 1.56
C ASP A 21 2.67 -4.78 0.24
N TYR A 22 3.28 -4.24 -0.81
CA TYR A 22 2.68 -4.17 -2.13
C TYR A 22 2.42 -5.54 -2.74
N GLN A 23 3.36 -6.48 -2.61
CA GLN A 23 3.17 -7.86 -3.08
C GLN A 23 2.03 -8.58 -2.35
N ARG A 24 1.84 -8.30 -1.05
CA ARG A 24 0.71 -8.88 -0.30
C ARG A 24 -0.63 -8.36 -0.82
N ALA A 25 -0.73 -7.07 -1.13
CA ALA A 25 -1.94 -6.49 -1.72
C ALA A 25 -2.22 -7.07 -3.10
N ARG A 26 -1.18 -7.18 -3.94
CA ARG A 26 -1.25 -7.78 -5.28
C ARG A 26 -1.72 -9.24 -5.22
N SER A 27 -1.15 -10.03 -4.32
CA SER A 27 -1.54 -11.43 -4.12
C SER A 27 -2.98 -11.57 -3.62
N ALA A 28 -3.44 -10.67 -2.73
CA ALA A 28 -4.83 -10.65 -2.30
C ALA A 28 -5.78 -10.32 -3.46
N TYR A 29 -5.39 -9.40 -4.36
CA TYR A 29 -6.16 -9.05 -5.55
C TYR A 29 -6.25 -10.24 -6.51
N GLU A 30 -5.12 -10.89 -6.81
CA GLU A 30 -5.06 -12.08 -7.67
C GLU A 30 -5.81 -13.28 -7.06
N GLY A 31 -5.77 -13.42 -5.73
CA GLY A 31 -6.54 -14.42 -4.99
C GLY A 31 -8.04 -14.14 -4.89
N GLY A 32 -8.54 -13.06 -5.51
CA GLY A 32 -9.95 -12.67 -5.49
C GLY A 32 -10.43 -12.06 -4.17
N ASN A 33 -9.52 -11.86 -3.20
CA ASN A 33 -9.82 -11.19 -1.94
C ASN A 33 -9.71 -9.67 -2.11
N TYR A 34 -10.61 -9.13 -2.93
CA TYR A 34 -10.66 -7.73 -3.28
C TYR A 34 -10.85 -6.78 -2.08
N PRO A 35 -11.68 -7.08 -1.07
CA PRO A 35 -11.75 -6.22 0.12
C PRO A 35 -10.40 -6.09 0.83
N LYS A 36 -9.65 -7.21 0.94
CA LYS A 36 -8.35 -7.18 1.59
C LYS A 36 -7.30 -6.43 0.77
N ALA A 37 -7.30 -6.63 -0.54
CA ALA A 37 -6.44 -5.88 -1.45
C ALA A 37 -6.72 -4.37 -1.36
N PHE A 38 -8.00 -3.98 -1.34
CA PHE A 38 -8.43 -2.59 -1.23
C PHE A 38 -7.89 -1.92 0.05
N GLU A 39 -8.04 -2.56 1.21
CA GLU A 39 -7.49 -2.03 2.47
C GLU A 39 -5.97 -1.84 2.42
N LEU A 40 -5.25 -2.81 1.86
CA LEU A 40 -3.80 -2.75 1.76
C LEU A 40 -3.35 -1.65 0.80
N PHE A 41 -3.97 -1.55 -0.38
CA PHE A 41 -3.69 -0.47 -1.33
C PHE A 41 -4.03 0.91 -0.77
N LYS A 42 -5.14 1.04 -0.03
CA LYS A 42 -5.50 2.28 0.67
C LYS A 42 -4.43 2.69 1.67
N LYS A 43 -4.01 1.78 2.56
CA LYS A 43 -2.97 2.07 3.55
C LYS A 43 -1.63 2.48 2.90
N MET A 44 -1.26 1.84 1.81
CA MET A 44 -0.02 2.16 1.09
C MET A 44 -0.12 3.47 0.31
N SER A 45 -1.29 3.79 -0.25
CA SER A 45 -1.57 5.08 -0.89
C SER A 45 -1.51 6.22 0.14
N GLU A 46 -2.06 6.03 1.35
CA GLU A 46 -1.93 6.98 2.47
C GLU A 46 -0.47 7.18 2.91
N ALA A 47 0.39 6.18 2.71
CA ALA A 47 1.83 6.27 2.94
C ALA A 47 2.62 6.88 1.76
N GLY A 48 1.94 7.26 0.67
CA GLY A 48 2.54 7.89 -0.52
C GLY A 48 3.10 6.92 -1.55
N ASP A 49 2.73 5.63 -1.53
CA ASP A 49 3.12 4.69 -2.60
C ASP A 49 2.25 4.91 -3.84
N ILE A 50 2.86 5.51 -4.86
CA ILE A 50 2.21 5.84 -6.15
C ILE A 50 1.65 4.58 -6.85
N ARG A 51 2.28 3.41 -6.68
CA ARG A 51 1.79 2.16 -7.29
C ARG A 51 0.50 1.71 -6.62
N ALA A 52 0.45 1.82 -5.30
CA ALA A 52 -0.74 1.49 -4.54
C ALA A 52 -1.88 2.49 -4.80
N GLU A 53 -1.58 3.77 -4.97
CA GLU A 53 -2.55 4.78 -5.36
C GLU A 53 -3.14 4.50 -6.76
N TYR A 54 -2.30 4.08 -7.71
CA TYR A 54 -2.76 3.65 -9.03
C TYR A 54 -3.69 2.43 -8.97
N ASP A 55 -3.28 1.36 -8.27
CA ASP A 55 -4.09 0.15 -8.13
C ASP A 55 -5.39 0.42 -7.36
N LEU A 56 -5.35 1.24 -6.30
CA LEU A 56 -6.54 1.68 -5.57
C LEU A 56 -7.50 2.47 -6.48
N SER A 57 -6.96 3.35 -7.31
CA SER A 57 -7.74 4.12 -8.28
C SER A 57 -8.42 3.21 -9.30
N LEU A 58 -7.72 2.18 -9.79
CA LEU A 58 -8.31 1.15 -10.66
C LEU A 58 -9.44 0.39 -9.95
N MET A 59 -9.25 0.03 -8.68
CA MET A 59 -10.29 -0.63 -7.89
C MET A 59 -11.53 0.26 -7.72
N TYR A 60 -11.35 1.56 -7.50
CA TYR A 60 -12.44 2.53 -7.50
C TYR A 60 -13.18 2.59 -8.84
N LEU A 61 -12.44 2.69 -9.96
CA LEU A 61 -13.02 2.74 -11.30
C LEU A 61 -13.80 1.47 -11.67
N GLN A 62 -13.32 0.31 -11.22
CA GLN A 62 -13.94 -0.98 -11.47
C GLN A 62 -15.05 -1.33 -10.47
N GLY A 63 -15.21 -0.54 -9.40
CA GLY A 63 -16.15 -0.86 -8.31
C GLY A 63 -15.78 -2.12 -7.52
N ILE A 64 -14.49 -2.49 -7.52
CA ILE A 64 -13.99 -3.74 -6.93
C ILE A 64 -13.53 -3.47 -5.49
N GLY A 65 -14.10 -4.18 -4.51
CA GLY A 65 -13.74 -4.00 -3.10
C GLY A 65 -14.19 -2.68 -2.48
N THR A 66 -14.94 -1.86 -3.23
CA THR A 66 -15.39 -0.51 -2.84
C THR A 66 -16.75 -0.50 -2.12
N LYS A 67 -17.42 -1.66 -2.01
CA LYS A 67 -18.53 -1.84 -1.07
C LYS A 67 -17.98 -1.88 0.35
N GLN A 68 -17.48 -0.74 0.80
CA GLN A 68 -17.46 -0.43 2.21
C GLN A 68 -18.89 0.01 2.51
N ASP A 69 -19.62 -0.79 3.28
CA ASP A 69 -20.90 -0.37 3.84
C ASP A 69 -20.67 0.94 4.61
N LEU A 70 -21.08 2.05 4.00
CA LEU A 70 -21.23 3.36 4.64
C LEU A 70 -22.56 3.31 5.40
N ASN A 71 -22.62 2.56 6.50
CA ASN A 71 -23.77 2.54 7.42
C ASN A 71 -23.35 3.08 8.79
#